data_AF-A0A433DY39-F1
#
_entry.id   AF-A0A433DY39-F1
#
_cell.length_a   1.000
_cell.length_b   1.000
_cell.length_c   1.000
_cell.angle_alpha   90.00
_cell.angle_beta   90.00
_cell.angle_gamma   90.00
#
_symmetry.space_group_name_H-M   'P 1'
#
loop_
_entity.id
_entity.type
_entity.pdbx_description
1 polymer ?
#
loop_
_entity_poly.entity_id
_entity_poly.type
_entity_poly.pdbx_seq_one_letter_code
_entity_poly.pdbx_strand_id
1 'polypeptide(L)'
;MNARRVSAAAGVIAAALVGRDSSGAGIAAALEAAGLLQSPESAAELVALRKRVAELKADRADRHDDLAGALGHTPGTEWPDLISVAAAATASEARPVEDPHDSPLHHTYALGRDLPEVTPEPPAVTVARWNAAHFVGTPVTAYPGRRPEDDPKCVRLVTHTRSAASVLGGHTAVVWVEGHGACIKLAHVDPRPGGAS
;
A
#
# COMPACT_ATOMS: atom_id res chain seq x y z
N MET A 1 -6.76 14.84 30.54
CA MET A 1 -7.17 15.81 29.50
C MET A 1 -5.91 16.26 28.76
N ASN A 2 -5.89 16.29 27.42
CA ASN A 2 -4.67 16.65 26.67
C ASN A 2 -4.48 18.18 26.70
N ALA A 3 -3.36 18.66 27.25
CA ALA A 3 -3.05 20.08 27.40
C ALA A 3 -3.19 20.86 26.08
N ARG A 4 -2.81 20.25 24.94
CA ARG A 4 -2.96 20.89 23.61
C ARG A 4 -4.42 21.12 23.23
N ARG A 5 -5.32 20.18 23.57
CA ARG A 5 -6.77 20.34 23.31
C ARG A 5 -7.37 21.43 24.18
N VAL A 6 -6.91 21.56 25.43
CA VAL A 6 -7.35 22.62 26.35
C VAL A 6 -6.91 23.99 25.85
N SER A 7 -5.66 24.15 25.40
CA SER A 7 -5.16 25.39 24.81
C SER A 7 -5.89 25.76 23.51
N ALA A 8 -6.18 24.79 22.65
CA ALA A 8 -6.96 25.01 21.43
C ALA A 8 -8.39 25.48 21.74
N ALA A 9 -9.06 24.85 22.70
CA ALA A 9 -10.40 25.26 23.14
C ALA A 9 -10.40 26.67 23.75
N ALA A 10 -9.40 27.00 24.56
CA ALA A 10 -9.25 28.36 25.11
C ALA A 10 -9.10 29.42 24.01
N GLY A 11 -8.32 29.12 22.95
CA GLY A 11 -8.18 30.02 21.79
C GLY A 11 -9.48 30.22 21.01
N VAL A 12 -10.25 29.15 20.79
CA VAL A 12 -11.55 29.23 20.10
C VAL A 12 -12.57 30.01 20.91
N ILE A 13 -12.62 29.79 22.23
CA ILE A 13 -13.51 30.55 23.14
C ILE A 13 -13.12 32.03 23.15
N ALA A 14 -11.83 32.35 23.26
CA ALA A 14 -11.36 33.73 23.23
C ALA A 14 -11.70 34.44 21.90
N ALA A 15 -11.55 33.74 20.77
CA ALA A 15 -11.92 34.27 19.45
C ALA A 15 -13.44 34.49 19.32
N ALA A 16 -14.26 33.56 19.83
CA ALA A 16 -15.71 33.67 19.80
C ALA A 16 -16.22 34.83 20.68
N LEU A 17 -15.59 35.07 21.84
CA LEU A 17 -15.93 36.19 22.73
C LEU A 17 -15.64 37.57 22.13
N VAL A 18 -14.68 37.69 21.21
CA VAL A 18 -14.34 38.93 20.50
C VAL A 18 -15.12 39.06 19.17
N GLY A 19 -15.77 37.99 18.72
CA GLY A 19 -16.53 37.92 17.48
C GLY A 19 -17.93 38.52 17.56
N ARG A 20 -18.71 38.37 16.47
CA ARG A 20 -20.07 38.92 16.35
C ARG A 20 -21.12 38.20 17.21
N ASP A 21 -20.84 36.98 17.68
CA ASP A 21 -21.80 36.17 18.45
C ASP A 21 -21.09 35.53 19.66
N SER A 22 -21.08 36.28 20.77
CA SER A 22 -20.54 35.83 22.05
C SER A 22 -21.56 35.04 22.89
N SER A 23 -22.68 34.63 22.30
CA SER A 23 -23.69 33.84 23.01
C SER A 23 -23.14 32.44 23.34
N GLY A 24 -23.70 31.80 24.36
CA GLY A 24 -23.35 30.41 24.70
C GLY A 24 -23.58 29.45 23.52
N ALA A 25 -24.59 29.71 22.68
CA ALA A 25 -24.86 28.95 21.47
C ALA A 25 -23.79 29.19 20.38
N GLY A 26 -23.35 30.43 20.19
CA GLY A 26 -22.27 30.78 19.26
C GLY A 26 -20.94 30.13 19.63
N ILE A 27 -20.61 30.12 20.92
CA ILE A 27 -19.40 29.46 21.44
C ILE A 27 -19.47 27.93 21.24
N ALA A 28 -20.63 27.32 21.53
CA ALA A 28 -20.82 25.89 21.32
C ALA A 28 -20.67 25.51 19.82
N ALA A 29 -21.25 26.29 18.92
CA ALA A 29 -21.12 26.10 17.48
C ALA A 29 -19.66 26.26 16.99
N ALA A 30 -18.91 27.22 17.53
CA ALA A 30 -17.51 27.41 17.20
C ALA A 30 -16.63 26.24 17.68
N LEU A 31 -16.90 25.69 18.87
CA LEU A 31 -16.19 24.52 19.40
C LEU A 31 -16.54 23.24 18.63
N GLU A 32 -17.79 23.08 18.21
CA GLU A 32 -18.22 21.99 17.32
C GLU A 32 -17.54 22.08 15.95
N ALA A 33 -17.53 23.27 15.33
CA ALA A 33 -16.87 23.51 14.05
C ALA A 33 -15.35 23.29 14.10
N ALA A 34 -14.73 23.54 15.27
CA ALA A 34 -13.33 23.23 15.53
C ALA A 34 -13.06 21.75 15.85
N GLY A 35 -14.10 20.89 15.90
CA GLY A 35 -13.99 19.47 16.23
C GLY A 35 -13.53 19.21 17.67
N LEU A 36 -13.77 20.17 18.57
CA LEU A 36 -13.28 20.11 19.95
C LEU A 36 -14.28 19.45 20.90
N LEU A 37 -15.55 19.42 20.53
CA LEU A 37 -16.58 18.67 21.23
C LEU A 37 -16.51 17.20 20.79
N GLN A 38 -16.40 16.28 21.75
CA GLN A 38 -16.64 14.87 21.47
C GLN A 38 -18.07 14.53 21.82
N SER A 39 -18.76 13.85 20.91
CA SER A 39 -20.05 13.26 21.22
C SER A 39 -19.90 12.16 22.28
N PRO A 40 -20.93 11.91 23.11
CA PRO A 40 -20.90 10.82 24.09
C PRO A 40 -20.73 9.46 23.41
N GLU A 41 -21.25 9.27 22.19
CA GLU A 41 -21.09 8.06 21.38
C GLU A 41 -19.62 7.85 20.98
N SER A 42 -18.95 8.89 20.47
CA SER A 42 -17.53 8.81 20.12
C SER A 42 -16.64 8.56 21.33
N ALA A 43 -17.00 9.08 22.50
CA ALA A 43 -16.29 8.81 23.75
C ALA A 43 -16.45 7.35 24.19
N ALA A 44 -17.67 6.81 24.09
CA ALA A 44 -17.96 5.41 24.41
C ALA A 44 -17.23 4.44 23.47
N GLU A 45 -17.23 4.73 22.17
CA GLU A 45 -16.51 3.93 21.17
C GLU A 45 -15.00 3.90 21.43
N LEU A 46 -14.41 5.05 21.77
CA LEU A 46 -12.98 5.14 22.09
C LEU A 46 -12.61 4.33 23.35
N VAL A 47 -13.50 4.25 24.34
CA VAL A 47 -13.32 3.37 25.51
C VAL A 47 -13.38 1.89 25.08
N ALA A 48 -14.36 1.51 24.25
CA ALA A 48 -14.49 0.15 23.74
C ALA A 48 -13.27 -0.28 22.90
N LEU A 49 -12.78 0.61 22.03
CA LEU A 49 -11.58 0.36 21.21
C LEU A 49 -10.32 0.21 22.07
N ARG A 50 -10.15 1.06 23.09
CA ARG A 50 -9.02 0.93 24.02
C ARG A 50 -9.02 -0.40 24.75
N LYS A 51 -10.20 -0.86 25.19
CA LYS A 51 -10.35 -2.19 25.79
C LYS A 51 -9.96 -3.28 24.80
N ARG A 52 -10.43 -3.22 23.54
CA ARG A 52 -10.10 -4.21 22.52
C ARG A 52 -8.61 -4.25 22.18
N VAL A 53 -7.94 -3.09 22.13
CA VAL A 53 -6.49 -3.03 21.92
C VAL A 53 -5.73 -3.66 23.09
N ALA A 54 -6.18 -3.47 24.33
CA ALA A 54 -5.57 -4.12 25.49
C ALA A 54 -5.72 -5.64 25.43
N GLU A 55 -6.90 -6.15 25.08
CA GLU A 55 -7.14 -7.58 24.86
C GLU A 55 -6.24 -8.17 23.77
N LEU A 56 -6.16 -7.51 22.61
CA LEU A 56 -5.33 -7.98 21.49
C LEU A 56 -3.83 -7.94 21.81
N LYS A 57 -3.39 -6.98 22.62
CA LYS A 57 -2.00 -6.92 23.08
C LYS A 57 -1.67 -8.06 24.05
N ALA A 58 -2.60 -8.44 24.93
CA ALA A 58 -2.44 -9.59 25.81
C ALA A 58 -2.40 -10.90 24.99
N ASP A 59 -3.36 -11.12 24.11
CA ASP A 59 -3.41 -12.30 23.23
C ASP A 59 -2.16 -12.44 22.34
N ARG A 60 -1.60 -11.32 21.87
CA ARG A 60 -0.34 -11.34 21.12
C ARG A 60 0.86 -11.70 21.99
N ALA A 61 0.89 -11.24 23.25
CA ALA A 61 1.97 -11.58 24.18
C ALA A 61 1.92 -13.07 24.52
N ASP A 62 0.74 -13.60 24.83
CA ASP A 62 0.54 -15.02 25.11
C ASP A 62 1.00 -15.90 23.92
N ARG A 63 0.60 -15.55 22.69
CA ARG A 63 1.05 -16.26 21.48
C ARG A 63 2.56 -16.18 21.24
N HIS A 64 3.18 -15.06 21.60
CA HIS A 64 4.64 -14.92 21.50
C HIS A 64 5.35 -15.79 22.53
N ASP A 65 4.81 -15.90 23.74
CA ASP A 65 5.35 -16.74 24.81
C ASP A 65 5.17 -18.24 24.49
N ASP A 66 4.02 -18.64 23.93
CA ASP A 66 3.79 -20.00 23.42
C ASP A 66 4.79 -20.38 22.32
N LEU A 67 5.03 -19.46 21.36
CA LEU A 67 6.00 -19.67 20.30
C LEU A 67 7.43 -19.74 20.84
N ALA A 68 7.78 -18.87 21.78
CA ALA A 68 9.08 -18.89 22.44
C ALA A 68 9.30 -20.22 23.18
N GLY A 69 8.29 -20.69 23.92
CA GLY A 69 8.33 -22.00 24.59
C GLY A 69 8.49 -23.17 23.63
N ALA A 70 7.75 -23.16 22.51
CA ALA A 70 7.86 -24.18 21.47
C ALA A 70 9.24 -24.21 20.79
N LEU A 71 9.90 -23.05 20.69
CA LEU A 71 11.25 -22.90 20.15
C LEU A 71 12.36 -23.04 21.22
N GLY A 72 12.01 -23.39 22.46
CA GLY A 72 12.97 -23.56 23.56
C GLY A 72 13.64 -22.26 24.02
N HIS A 73 13.06 -21.10 23.72
CA HIS A 73 13.53 -19.80 24.20
C HIS A 73 13.08 -19.56 25.63
N THR A 74 14.04 -19.44 26.56
CA THR A 74 13.78 -18.97 27.92
C THR A 74 14.12 -17.48 28.05
N PRO A 75 13.47 -16.75 28.98
CA PRO A 75 13.81 -15.36 29.25
C PRO A 75 15.28 -15.24 29.68
N GLY A 76 16.11 -14.60 28.86
CA GLY A 76 17.57 -14.50 29.07
C GLY A 76 18.41 -15.09 27.95
N THR A 77 17.82 -15.85 27.02
CA THR A 77 18.47 -16.21 25.77
C THR A 77 18.44 -14.99 24.84
N GLU A 78 19.55 -14.27 24.74
CA GLU A 78 19.77 -13.27 23.69
C GLU A 78 19.57 -13.97 22.35
N TRP A 79 18.74 -13.48 21.44
CA TRP A 79 18.51 -14.10 20.13
C TRP A 79 19.83 -14.19 19.34
N PRO A 80 20.55 -15.33 19.26
CA PRO A 80 21.69 -15.42 18.36
C PRO A 80 21.18 -16.16 17.13
N ASP A 81 21.04 -15.44 16.01
CA ASP A 81 20.70 -15.95 14.67
C ASP A 81 20.14 -17.39 14.64
N LEU A 82 18.82 -17.50 14.88
CA LEU A 82 18.06 -18.75 14.76
C LEU A 82 18.24 -19.44 13.40
N ILE A 83 18.79 -18.73 12.41
CA ILE A 83 19.20 -19.24 11.10
C ILE A 83 20.33 -20.29 11.23
N SER A 84 21.24 -20.16 12.21
CA SER A 84 22.42 -21.02 12.33
C SER A 84 22.12 -22.38 12.96
N VAL A 85 21.18 -22.46 13.90
CA VAL A 85 20.87 -23.70 14.63
C VAL A 85 19.97 -24.64 13.80
N ALA A 86 19.03 -24.09 13.02
CA ALA A 86 18.18 -24.88 12.14
C ALA A 86 18.97 -25.57 11.01
N ALA A 87 20.06 -24.94 10.52
CA ALA A 87 20.90 -25.50 9.47
C ALA A 87 21.72 -26.73 9.91
N ALA A 88 22.03 -26.85 11.21
CA ALA A 88 22.82 -27.96 11.74
C ALA A 88 21.97 -29.23 11.97
N ALA A 89 20.69 -29.09 12.29
CA ALA A 89 19.81 -30.22 12.61
C ALA A 89 19.36 -31.02 11.37
N THR A 90 19.30 -30.39 10.20
CA THR A 90 18.80 -31.03 8.96
C THR A 90 19.85 -31.87 8.21
N ALA A 91 21.09 -31.93 8.69
CA ALA A 91 22.19 -32.57 7.94
C ALA A 91 22.37 -34.08 8.22
N SER A 92 21.57 -34.70 9.09
CA SER A 92 21.93 -36.01 9.69
C SER A 92 20.88 -37.13 9.63
N GLU A 93 19.98 -37.19 8.63
CA GLU A 93 19.12 -38.38 8.46
C GLU A 93 19.04 -38.88 7.01
N ALA A 94 18.87 -40.20 6.90
CA ALA A 94 19.22 -41.08 5.79
C ALA A 94 18.54 -40.77 4.46
N ARG A 95 19.29 -40.98 3.36
CA ARG A 95 18.81 -40.88 1.97
C ARG A 95 17.81 -42.00 1.64
N PRO A 96 16.59 -41.68 1.18
CA PRO A 96 15.69 -42.68 0.61
C PRO A 96 16.21 -43.19 -0.75
N VAL A 97 15.91 -44.45 -1.05
CA VAL A 97 16.11 -45.09 -2.37
C VAL A 97 15.28 -44.34 -3.42
N GLU A 98 15.94 -43.86 -4.48
CA GLU A 98 15.34 -43.07 -5.55
C GLU A 98 14.45 -43.94 -6.46
N ASP A 99 13.19 -43.53 -6.61
CA ASP A 99 12.23 -44.09 -7.56
C ASP A 99 12.69 -43.75 -9.00
N PRO A 100 12.81 -44.72 -9.92
CA PRO A 100 13.24 -44.46 -11.30
C PRO A 100 12.28 -43.55 -12.11
N HIS A 101 11.10 -43.20 -11.58
CA HIS A 101 10.23 -42.16 -12.13
C HIS A 101 10.41 -40.77 -11.51
N ASP A 102 11.27 -40.65 -10.50
CA ASP A 102 11.72 -39.38 -9.91
C ASP A 102 12.96 -38.84 -10.65
N SER A 103 13.03 -39.09 -11.95
CA SER A 103 13.94 -38.35 -12.84
C SER A 103 13.24 -37.05 -13.24
N PRO A 104 13.55 -35.90 -12.61
CA PRO A 104 13.01 -34.66 -13.09
C PRO A 104 13.73 -34.41 -14.41
N LEU A 105 12.96 -34.31 -15.49
CA LEU A 105 13.40 -33.61 -16.68
C LEU A 105 14.18 -32.37 -16.21
N HIS A 106 15.46 -32.29 -16.59
CA HIS A 106 16.33 -31.18 -16.22
C HIS A 106 15.68 -29.85 -16.63
N HIS A 107 15.05 -29.20 -15.67
CA HIS A 107 14.67 -27.81 -15.73
C HIS A 107 15.32 -27.17 -14.52
N THR A 108 16.37 -26.41 -14.77
CA THR A 108 17.04 -25.60 -13.76
C THR A 108 16.11 -24.45 -13.37
N TYR A 109 15.10 -24.73 -12.55
CA TYR A 109 14.31 -23.67 -11.94
C TYR A 109 15.17 -23.03 -10.85
N ALA A 110 15.58 -21.78 -11.07
CA ALA A 110 16.06 -20.92 -10.01
C ALA A 110 14.96 -20.83 -8.95
N LEU A 111 15.22 -21.37 -7.76
CA LEU A 111 14.38 -21.10 -6.58
C LEU A 111 14.43 -19.59 -6.33
N GLY A 112 13.38 -18.98 -5.78
CA GLY A 112 13.22 -17.52 -5.69
C GLY A 112 14.31 -16.71 -4.97
N ARG A 113 15.39 -17.36 -4.52
CA ARG A 113 16.63 -16.76 -4.03
C ARG A 113 17.68 -16.50 -5.13
N ASP A 114 17.61 -17.24 -6.24
CA ASP A 114 18.55 -17.20 -7.37
C ASP A 114 17.94 -16.48 -8.60
N LEU A 115 16.68 -16.05 -8.51
CA LEU A 115 16.11 -15.13 -9.50
C LEU A 115 16.76 -13.75 -9.29
N PRO A 116 17.15 -13.03 -10.35
CA PRO A 116 17.56 -11.65 -10.21
C PRO A 116 16.44 -10.88 -9.51
N GLU A 117 16.80 -9.95 -8.63
CA GLU A 117 15.82 -9.05 -8.02
C GLU A 117 15.12 -8.28 -9.14
N VAL A 118 13.88 -8.67 -9.46
CA VAL A 118 13.04 -7.92 -10.39
C VAL A 118 12.49 -6.73 -9.61
N THR A 119 13.34 -5.75 -9.32
CA THR A 119 12.87 -4.45 -8.85
C THR A 119 12.07 -3.85 -10.01
N PRO A 120 10.74 -3.62 -9.86
CA PRO A 120 10.00 -2.93 -10.88
C PRO A 120 10.63 -1.54 -11.07
N GLU A 121 10.84 -1.15 -12.32
CA GLU A 121 11.42 0.15 -12.65
C GLU A 121 10.62 1.27 -11.96
N PRO A 122 11.29 2.25 -11.31
CA PRO A 122 10.58 3.33 -10.64
C PRO A 122 9.68 4.06 -11.64
N PRO A 123 8.43 4.45 -11.26
CA PRO A 123 7.47 5.03 -12.18
C PRO A 123 7.96 6.33 -12.83
N ALA A 124 8.85 7.07 -12.17
CA ALA A 124 9.50 8.25 -12.73
C ALA A 124 10.40 7.93 -13.93
N VAL A 125 11.13 6.81 -13.89
CA VAL A 125 12.00 6.39 -14.98
C VAL A 125 11.16 5.90 -16.17
N THR A 126 10.06 5.17 -15.89
CA THR A 126 9.08 4.77 -16.93
C THR A 126 8.49 5.99 -17.63
N VAL A 127 8.09 7.02 -16.89
CA VAL A 127 7.57 8.29 -17.44
C VAL A 127 8.62 8.99 -18.29
N ALA A 128 9.85 9.11 -17.79
CA ALA A 128 10.93 9.76 -18.53
C ALA A 128 11.23 9.04 -19.85
N ARG A 129 11.31 7.71 -19.83
CA ARG A 129 11.52 6.88 -21.01
C ARG A 129 10.39 7.03 -22.03
N TRP A 130 9.14 7.03 -21.57
CA TRP A 130 7.99 7.25 -22.43
C TRP A 130 8.04 8.62 -23.12
N ASN A 131 8.22 9.69 -22.34
CA ASN A 131 8.24 11.06 -22.88
C ASN A 131 9.45 11.32 -23.79
N ALA A 132 10.56 10.59 -23.61
CA ALA A 132 11.70 10.65 -24.52
C ALA A 132 11.41 9.99 -25.88
N ALA A 133 10.56 8.96 -25.91
CA ALA A 133 10.21 8.23 -27.13
C ALA A 133 8.95 8.76 -27.84
N HIS A 134 8.04 9.40 -27.10
CA HIS A 134 6.71 9.74 -27.56
C HIS A 134 6.31 11.17 -27.18
N PHE A 135 5.89 11.94 -28.17
CA PHE A 135 5.37 13.30 -27.98
C PHE A 135 3.86 13.28 -27.67
N VAL A 136 3.34 14.38 -27.13
CA VAL A 136 1.89 14.55 -26.92
C VAL A 136 1.17 14.55 -28.26
N GLY A 137 0.19 13.68 -28.43
CA GLY A 137 -0.47 13.42 -29.72
C GLY A 137 0.01 12.12 -30.37
N THR A 138 0.90 11.36 -29.74
CA THR A 138 1.27 10.01 -30.21
C THR A 138 0.02 9.13 -30.32
N PRO A 139 -0.21 8.46 -31.47
CA PRO A 139 -1.31 7.52 -31.63
C PRO A 139 -1.07 6.27 -30.79
N VAL A 140 -2.09 5.83 -30.08
CA VAL A 140 -2.03 4.73 -29.13
C VAL A 140 -3.27 3.85 -29.22
N THR A 141 -3.11 2.59 -28.82
CA THR A 141 -4.23 1.76 -28.36
C THR A 141 -4.21 1.79 -26.84
N ALA A 142 -5.27 2.29 -26.22
CA ALA A 142 -5.40 2.37 -24.78
C ALA A 142 -6.47 1.39 -24.28
N TYR A 143 -6.23 0.81 -23.10
CA TYR A 143 -7.16 -0.10 -22.43
C TYR A 143 -7.52 0.46 -21.04
N PRO A 144 -8.61 1.24 -20.95
CA PRO A 144 -9.08 1.76 -19.68
C PRO A 144 -9.39 0.63 -18.68
N GLY A 145 -8.88 0.75 -17.45
CA GLY A 145 -9.13 -0.23 -16.38
C GLY A 145 -8.16 -1.41 -16.39
N ARG A 146 -8.26 -2.32 -17.35
CA ARG A 146 -7.44 -3.56 -17.44
C ARG A 146 -6.95 -3.81 -18.85
N ARG A 147 -6.07 -4.79 -19.04
CA ARG A 147 -5.71 -5.26 -20.37
C ARG A 147 -6.62 -6.41 -20.85
N PRO A 148 -6.73 -6.66 -22.17
CA PRO A 148 -7.53 -7.75 -22.72
C PRO A 148 -7.10 -9.14 -22.22
N GLU A 149 -5.82 -9.34 -21.91
CA GLU A 149 -5.31 -10.59 -21.31
C GLU A 149 -5.83 -10.84 -19.89
N ASP A 150 -6.13 -9.79 -19.13
CA ASP A 150 -6.65 -9.88 -17.76
C ASP A 150 -8.19 -9.91 -17.72
N ASP A 151 -8.85 -9.26 -18.68
CA ASP A 151 -10.29 -9.21 -18.80
C ASP A 151 -10.72 -9.14 -20.28
N PRO A 152 -11.34 -10.20 -20.83
CA PRO A 152 -11.77 -10.23 -22.23
C PRO A 152 -12.89 -9.23 -22.55
N LYS A 153 -13.58 -8.66 -21.55
CA LYS A 153 -14.59 -7.61 -21.74
C LYS A 153 -14.00 -6.21 -21.74
N CYS A 154 -12.68 -6.08 -21.64
CA CYS A 154 -12.03 -4.78 -21.60
C CYS A 154 -12.30 -3.97 -22.88
N VAL A 155 -12.58 -2.68 -22.70
CA VAL A 155 -12.75 -1.74 -23.81
C VAL A 155 -11.40 -1.41 -24.43
N ARG A 156 -11.27 -1.65 -25.73
CA ARG A 156 -10.13 -1.20 -26.53
C ARG A 156 -10.43 0.15 -27.17
N LEU A 157 -9.63 1.17 -26.84
CA LEU A 157 -9.77 2.52 -27.39
C LEU A 157 -8.60 2.86 -28.31
N VAL A 158 -8.87 3.11 -29.58
CA VAL A 158 -7.87 3.64 -30.54
C VAL A 158 -7.96 5.15 -30.52
N THR A 159 -6.88 5.83 -30.13
CA THR A 159 -6.91 7.27 -29.83
C THR A 159 -5.50 7.89 -29.87
N HIS A 160 -5.36 9.14 -29.48
CA HIS A 160 -4.10 9.86 -29.33
C HIS A 160 -3.88 10.26 -27.86
N THR A 161 -2.63 10.37 -27.44
CA THR A 161 -2.28 10.96 -26.14
C THR A 161 -2.61 12.46 -26.13
N ARG A 162 -3.22 12.96 -25.04
CA ARG A 162 -3.51 14.40 -24.86
C ARG A 162 -2.55 15.09 -23.90
N SER A 163 -1.75 14.31 -23.17
CA SER A 163 -0.78 14.82 -22.20
C SER A 163 0.57 14.11 -22.36
N ALA A 164 1.62 14.72 -21.81
CA ALA A 164 2.82 13.98 -21.47
C ALA A 164 2.48 12.93 -20.39
N ALA A 165 3.28 11.87 -20.31
CA ALA A 165 3.17 10.94 -19.20
C ALA A 165 3.61 11.62 -17.90
N SER A 166 3.02 11.22 -16.78
CA SER A 166 3.36 11.72 -15.44
C SER A 166 3.13 10.65 -14.39
N VAL A 167 3.67 10.87 -13.18
CA VAL A 167 3.47 9.98 -12.05
C VAL A 167 2.29 10.47 -11.22
N LEU A 168 1.24 9.66 -11.14
CA LEU A 168 0.08 9.89 -10.27
C LEU A 168 0.33 9.30 -8.88
N GLY A 169 0.11 10.11 -7.85
CA GLY A 169 0.20 9.67 -6.45
C GLY A 169 1.60 9.22 -6.00
N GLY A 170 2.64 9.48 -6.80
CA GLY A 170 4.02 9.04 -6.53
C GLY A 170 4.32 7.58 -6.90
N HIS A 171 3.33 6.79 -7.35
CA HIS A 171 3.51 5.34 -7.54
C HIS A 171 3.06 4.81 -8.91
N THR A 172 2.23 5.54 -9.66
CA THR A 172 1.70 5.05 -10.94
C THR A 172 2.10 5.95 -12.10
N ALA A 173 2.82 5.42 -13.08
CA ALA A 173 3.03 6.09 -14.35
C ALA A 173 1.74 6.06 -15.20
N VAL A 174 1.25 7.25 -15.58
CA VAL A 174 -0.02 7.42 -16.30
C VAL A 174 0.10 8.39 -17.48
N VAL A 175 -0.86 8.30 -18.39
CA VAL A 175 -1.07 9.25 -19.50
C VAL A 175 -2.57 9.50 -19.68
N TRP A 176 -2.93 10.67 -20.20
CA TRP A 176 -4.30 10.94 -20.62
C TRP A 176 -4.43 10.82 -22.13
N VAL A 177 -5.58 10.34 -22.58
CA VAL A 177 -5.88 10.13 -23.99
C VAL A 177 -7.16 10.85 -24.40
N GLU A 178 -7.30 11.11 -25.69
CA GLU A 178 -8.53 11.66 -26.26
C GLU A 178 -9.68 10.67 -26.14
N GLY A 179 -10.89 11.19 -25.91
CA GLY A 179 -12.10 10.37 -25.75
C GLY A 179 -12.21 9.61 -24.42
N HIS A 180 -11.28 9.80 -23.47
CA HIS A 180 -11.38 9.23 -22.12
C HIS A 180 -11.15 10.27 -21.02
N GLY A 181 -12.02 10.27 -20.01
CA GLY A 181 -12.00 11.27 -18.93
C GLY A 181 -10.90 11.05 -17.89
N ALA A 182 -10.58 9.79 -17.59
CA ALA A 182 -9.60 9.43 -16.57
C ALA A 182 -8.19 9.23 -17.16
N CYS A 183 -7.19 9.18 -16.29
CA CYS A 183 -5.84 8.77 -16.65
C CYS A 183 -5.77 7.25 -16.86
N ILE A 184 -4.89 6.82 -17.75
CA ILE A 184 -4.64 5.40 -18.05
C ILE A 184 -3.20 5.08 -17.66
N LYS A 185 -3.01 3.96 -16.94
CA LYS A 185 -1.68 3.46 -16.58
C LYS A 185 -0.88 3.17 -17.85
N LEU A 186 0.39 3.59 -17.92
CA LEU A 186 1.22 3.40 -19.11
C LEU A 186 1.32 1.92 -19.55
N ALA A 187 1.31 0.99 -18.60
CA ALA A 187 1.28 -0.45 -18.90
C ALA A 187 0.04 -0.89 -19.70
N HIS A 188 -1.03 -0.10 -19.71
CA HIS A 188 -2.27 -0.37 -20.45
C HIS A 188 -2.37 0.50 -21.72
N VAL A 189 -1.25 1.00 -22.22
CA VAL A 189 -1.19 1.83 -23.42
C VAL A 189 -0.10 1.29 -24.35
N ASP A 190 -0.49 0.93 -25.56
CA ASP A 190 0.43 0.50 -26.62
C ASP A 190 0.59 1.63 -27.64
N PRO A 191 1.81 2.17 -27.86
CA PRO A 191 2.05 3.13 -28.93
C PRO A 191 1.86 2.44 -30.28
N ARG A 192 1.20 3.14 -31.20
CA ARG A 192 1.02 2.69 -32.59
C ARG A 192 1.98 3.45 -33.49
N PRO A 193 2.51 2.82 -34.55
CA PRO A 193 3.20 3.56 -35.59
C PRO A 193 2.24 4.63 -36.15
N GLY A 194 2.74 5.85 -36.31
CA GLY A 194 1.97 6.99 -36.79
C GLY A 194 1.41 6.74 -38.19
N GLY A 195 0.17 6.26 -38.26
CA GLY A 195 -0.62 6.28 -39.47
C GLY A 195 -1.20 7.68 -39.62
N ALA A 196 -0.77 8.42 -40.64
CA ALA A 196 -1.54 9.55 -41.12
C ALA A 196 -2.97 9.07 -41.42
N SER A 197 -3.96 9.65 -40.77
CA SER A 197 -5.38 9.53 -41.10
C SER A 197 -6.03 10.88 -40.85
#